data_AF-A0A518B3W3-F1
#
_entry.id   AF-A0A518B3W3-F1
#
_cell.length_a   1.000
_cell.length_b   1.000
_cell.length_c   1.000
_cell.angle_alpha   90.00
_cell.angle_beta   90.00
_cell.angle_gamma   90.00
#
_symmetry.space_group_name_H-M   'P 1'
#
loop_
_entity.id
_entity.type
_entity.pdbx_description
1 polymer ?
#
loop_
_entity_poly.entity_id
_entity_poly.type
_entity_poly.pdbx_seq_one_letter_code
_entity_poly.pdbx_strand_id
1 'polypeptide(L)'
;MNLQLFRKPSVWIALALFVGVAVGAPVTYHKLLRWKKFRVVEQDILYRSGSLRPWQLRKAIDRYDIKTVYSLTHTRHLEEQEVCDEKGVKRYFCYLPGDGVGSDDPYLRFLEVIEDPRNHPVLVHCSAGVQRTGGAVALYRILFNGWEADAAIEEMIDLGNKGRQTQIEQIKRIAERLRTSRLVHQDDSPERETY
;
A
#
# COMPACT_ATOMS: atom_id res chain seq x y z
N MET A 1 -54.28 7.40 10.37
CA MET A 1 -52.85 7.59 10.68
C MET A 1 -52.74 8.36 12.00
N ASN A 2 -52.32 7.72 13.09
CA ASN A 2 -52.51 8.22 14.46
C ASN A 2 -51.58 9.41 14.77
N LEU A 3 -52.13 10.63 14.71
CA LEU A 3 -51.41 11.91 14.90
C LEU A 3 -50.92 12.14 16.36
N GLN A 4 -51.29 11.27 17.30
CA GLN A 4 -50.87 11.35 18.71
C GLN A 4 -49.46 10.79 18.97
N LEU A 5 -48.87 10.04 18.03
CA LEU A 5 -47.53 9.47 18.20
C LEU A 5 -46.44 10.56 18.23
N PHE A 6 -46.60 11.62 17.42
CA PHE A 6 -45.59 12.67 17.22
C PHE A 6 -45.48 13.70 18.36
N ARG A 7 -46.41 13.71 19.32
CA ARG A 7 -46.36 14.58 20.51
C ARG A 7 -45.65 13.95 21.71
N LYS A 8 -45.28 12.68 21.64
CA LYS A 8 -44.58 12.00 22.74
C LYS A 8 -43.08 12.33 22.69
N PRO A 9 -42.48 12.87 23.76
CA PRO A 9 -41.04 13.19 23.78
C PRO A 9 -40.16 11.96 23.52
N SER A 10 -40.65 10.75 23.83
CA SER A 10 -39.97 9.49 23.54
C SER A 10 -39.71 9.24 22.03
N VAL A 11 -40.58 9.74 21.14
CA VAL A 11 -40.39 9.60 19.68
C VAL A 11 -39.25 10.50 19.19
N TRP A 12 -39.14 11.71 19.73
CA TRP A 12 -38.05 12.63 19.41
C TRP A 12 -36.70 12.17 19.98
N ILE A 13 -36.69 11.58 21.19
CA ILE A 13 -35.50 10.96 21.76
C ILE A 13 -35.05 9.77 20.90
N ALA A 14 -35.96 8.88 20.50
CA ALA A 14 -35.64 7.75 19.64
C ALA A 14 -35.12 8.19 18.27
N LEU A 15 -35.70 9.23 17.67
CA LEU A 15 -35.24 9.79 16.40
C LEU A 15 -33.85 10.43 16.54
N ALA A 16 -33.60 11.19 17.60
CA ALA A 16 -32.29 11.79 17.87
C ALA A 16 -31.20 10.73 18.09
N LEU A 17 -31.52 9.64 18.81
CA LEU A 17 -30.62 8.49 18.96
C LEU A 17 -30.36 7.80 17.63
N PHE A 18 -31.39 7.56 16.82
CA PHE A 18 -31.26 6.95 15.50
C PHE A 18 -30.38 7.79 14.57
N VAL A 19 -30.60 9.11 14.50
CA VAL A 19 -29.77 10.04 13.72
C VAL A 19 -28.34 10.07 14.27
N GLY A 20 -28.17 10.10 15.59
CA GLY A 20 -26.87 10.04 16.25
C GLY A 20 -26.08 8.77 15.89
N VAL A 21 -26.72 7.61 15.83
CA VAL A 21 -26.11 6.35 15.39
C VAL A 21 -25.88 6.34 13.88
N ALA A 22 -26.86 6.76 13.07
CA ALA A 22 -26.79 6.75 11.61
C ALA A 22 -25.73 7.72 11.05
N VAL A 23 -25.41 8.80 11.75
CA VAL A 23 -24.31 9.72 11.38
C VAL A 23 -23.02 9.37 12.13
N GLY A 24 -23.12 9.07 13.42
CA GLY A 24 -21.97 8.77 14.27
C GLY A 24 -21.24 7.49 13.87
N ALA A 25 -21.95 6.43 13.49
CA ALA A 25 -21.36 5.17 13.07
C ALA A 25 -20.59 5.30 11.74
N PRO A 26 -21.11 5.92 10.66
CA PRO A 26 -20.33 6.18 9.45
C PRO A 26 -19.15 7.13 9.68
N VAL A 27 -19.29 8.16 10.51
CA VAL A 27 -18.18 9.09 10.80
C VAL A 27 -17.07 8.40 11.59
N THR A 28 -17.43 7.63 12.61
CA THR A 28 -16.46 6.83 13.39
C THR A 28 -15.84 5.74 12.52
N TYR A 29 -16.63 5.05 11.69
CA TYR A 29 -16.17 4.07 10.71
C TYR A 29 -15.19 4.71 9.71
N HIS A 30 -15.51 5.88 9.15
CA HIS A 30 -14.65 6.62 8.23
C HIS A 30 -13.35 7.10 8.90
N LYS A 31 -13.39 7.54 10.17
CA LYS A 31 -12.19 7.87 10.96
C LYS A 31 -11.33 6.65 11.27
N LEU A 32 -11.96 5.53 11.62
CA LEU A 32 -11.29 4.23 11.86
C LEU A 32 -10.65 3.67 10.59
N LEU A 33 -11.15 4.05 9.41
CA LEU A 33 -10.64 3.64 8.10
C LEU A 33 -9.50 4.53 7.55
N ARG A 34 -9.19 5.69 8.17
CA ARG A 34 -8.00 6.48 7.82
C ARG A 34 -6.76 5.89 8.49
N TRP A 35 -6.49 4.62 8.21
CA TRP A 35 -5.18 4.04 8.46
C TRP A 35 -4.14 4.87 7.72
N LYS A 36 -2.96 5.01 8.32
CA LYS A 36 -1.97 6.01 7.90
C LYS A 36 -1.65 5.86 6.42
N LYS A 37 -2.22 6.73 5.58
CA LYS A 37 -2.09 6.72 4.11
C LYS A 37 -2.31 5.34 3.46
N PHE A 38 -3.22 4.53 4.03
CA PHE A 38 -3.59 3.25 3.41
C PHE A 38 -4.35 3.51 2.11
N ARG A 39 -3.88 2.92 1.00
CA ARG A 39 -4.55 2.99 -0.30
C ARG A 39 -4.33 1.71 -1.10
N VAL A 40 -5.28 1.41 -1.97
CA VAL A 40 -5.12 0.42 -3.05
C VAL A 40 -4.28 1.06 -4.14
N VAL A 41 -3.19 0.41 -4.55
CA VAL A 41 -2.38 0.81 -5.71
C VAL A 41 -2.91 0.08 -6.94
N GLU A 42 -3.11 -1.23 -6.79
CA GLU A 42 -3.74 -2.10 -7.76
C GLU A 42 -4.53 -3.19 -7.00
N GLN A 43 -5.81 -3.34 -7.36
CA GLN A 43 -6.73 -4.21 -6.62
C GLN A 43 -6.23 -5.66 -6.64
N ASP A 44 -6.26 -6.31 -5.48
CA ASP A 44 -5.83 -7.70 -5.25
C ASP A 44 -4.35 -8.00 -5.58
N ILE A 45 -3.55 -6.98 -5.91
CA ILE A 45 -2.13 -7.12 -6.23
C ILE A 45 -1.28 -6.31 -5.24
N LEU A 46 -1.49 -5.01 -5.15
CA LEU A 46 -0.62 -4.11 -4.39
C LEU A 46 -1.41 -3.07 -3.59
N TYR A 47 -1.14 -3.06 -2.29
CA TYR A 47 -1.62 -2.07 -1.34
C TYR A 47 -0.43 -1.30 -0.74
N ARG A 48 -0.68 -0.06 -0.34
CA ARG A 48 0.32 0.79 0.32
C ARG A 48 -0.18 1.34 1.64
N SER A 49 0.71 1.57 2.59
CA SER A 49 0.41 2.32 3.81
C SER A 49 1.64 2.92 4.47
N GLY A 50 1.43 3.68 5.55
CA GLY A 50 2.42 3.87 6.60
C GLY A 50 2.34 2.74 7.64
N SER A 51 3.26 2.74 8.61
CA SER A 51 3.33 1.71 9.64
C SER A 51 2.02 1.64 10.41
N LEU A 52 1.39 0.49 10.33
CA LEU A 52 0.15 0.17 11.02
C LEU A 52 0.47 -0.24 12.46
N ARG A 53 -0.47 -0.02 13.38
CA ARG A 53 -0.43 -0.69 14.70
C ARG A 53 -0.78 -2.17 14.52
N PRO A 54 -0.41 -3.06 15.45
CA PRO A 54 -0.68 -4.50 15.31
C PRO A 54 -2.15 -4.83 15.01
N TRP A 55 -3.09 -4.21 15.73
CA TRP A 55 -4.52 -4.39 15.48
C TRP A 55 -4.99 -3.87 14.10
N GLN A 56 -4.35 -2.82 13.58
CA GLN A 56 -4.65 -2.28 12.25
C GLN A 56 -4.11 -3.20 11.17
N LEU A 57 -2.91 -3.77 11.38
CA LEU A 57 -2.33 -4.73 10.46
C LEU A 57 -3.16 -6.00 10.38
N ARG A 58 -3.57 -6.58 11.53
CA ARG A 58 -4.50 -7.72 11.57
C ARG A 58 -5.76 -7.43 10.74
N LYS A 59 -6.38 -6.27 10.97
CA LYS A 59 -7.59 -5.86 10.25
C LYS A 59 -7.34 -5.62 8.76
N ALA A 60 -6.17 -5.14 8.37
CA ALA A 60 -5.80 -4.96 6.97
C ALA A 60 -5.61 -6.31 6.26
N ILE A 61 -4.91 -7.25 6.90
CA ILE A 61 -4.74 -8.63 6.42
C ILE A 61 -6.11 -9.27 6.21
N ASP A 62 -6.97 -9.27 7.23
CA ASP A 62 -8.28 -9.94 7.16
C ASP A 62 -9.22 -9.31 6.12
N ARG A 63 -9.15 -7.98 5.94
CA ARG A 63 -10.07 -7.25 5.05
C ARG A 63 -9.68 -7.30 3.58
N TYR A 64 -8.38 -7.30 3.29
CA TYR A 64 -7.86 -7.22 1.92
C TYR A 64 -7.14 -8.51 1.52
N ASP A 65 -7.28 -9.58 2.31
CA ASP A 65 -6.66 -10.88 2.10
C ASP A 65 -5.14 -10.79 1.84
N ILE A 66 -4.45 -9.87 2.53
CA ILE A 66 -3.02 -9.61 2.30
C ILE A 66 -2.23 -10.88 2.60
N LYS A 67 -1.49 -11.39 1.62
CA LYS A 67 -0.64 -12.58 1.78
C LYS A 67 0.80 -12.24 2.14
N THR A 68 1.23 -11.03 1.81
CA THR A 68 2.61 -10.59 2.00
C THR A 68 2.69 -9.16 2.52
N VAL A 69 3.50 -8.93 3.55
CA VAL A 69 3.83 -7.60 4.08
C VAL A 69 5.29 -7.29 3.75
N TYR A 70 5.53 -6.16 3.08
CA TYR A 70 6.87 -5.68 2.74
C TYR A 70 7.18 -4.38 3.47
N SER A 71 8.13 -4.44 4.40
CA SER A 71 8.46 -3.35 5.31
C SER A 71 9.79 -2.69 4.96
N LEU A 72 9.74 -1.38 4.73
CA LEU A 72 10.91 -0.54 4.40
C LEU A 72 11.48 0.22 5.62
N THR A 73 11.03 -0.10 6.84
CA THR A 73 11.37 0.66 8.06
C THR A 73 11.59 -0.25 9.27
N HIS A 74 12.55 0.09 10.15
CA HIS A 74 12.79 -0.66 11.39
C HIS A 74 11.70 -0.44 12.46
N THR A 75 10.77 0.47 12.20
CA THR A 75 9.73 0.88 13.15
C THR A 75 8.73 -0.26 13.36
N ARG A 76 8.58 -0.72 14.62
CA ARG A 76 7.64 -1.79 15.03
C ARG A 76 7.88 -3.16 14.38
N HIS A 77 9.13 -3.44 14.00
CA HIS A 77 9.49 -4.66 13.31
C HIS A 77 9.09 -5.96 14.06
N LEU A 78 9.23 -5.99 15.39
CA LEU A 78 8.87 -7.17 16.20
C LEU A 78 7.36 -7.39 16.26
N GLU A 79 6.60 -6.34 16.61
CA GLU A 79 5.13 -6.44 16.70
C GLU A 79 4.49 -6.78 15.34
N GLU A 80 5.09 -6.33 14.25
CA GLU A 80 4.69 -6.65 12.88
C GLU A 80 4.97 -8.12 12.54
N GLN A 81 6.15 -8.63 12.92
CA GLN A 81 6.49 -10.04 12.75
C GLN A 81 5.50 -10.95 13.50
N GLU A 82 5.20 -10.63 14.76
CA GLU A 82 4.23 -11.39 15.56
C GLU A 82 2.85 -11.48 14.89
N VAL A 83 2.36 -10.35 14.34
CA VAL A 83 1.09 -10.33 13.61
C VAL A 83 1.16 -11.17 12.33
N CYS A 84 2.29 -11.12 11.62
CA CYS A 84 2.46 -11.89 10.40
C CYS A 84 2.48 -13.40 10.68
N ASP A 85 3.19 -13.81 11.73
CA ASP A 85 3.27 -15.21 12.18
C ASP A 85 1.90 -15.72 12.65
N GLU A 86 1.18 -14.92 13.45
CA GLU A 86 -0.19 -15.23 13.90
C GLU A 86 -1.15 -15.45 12.73
N LYS A 87 -1.04 -14.62 11.68
CA LYS A 87 -1.92 -14.66 10.50
C LYS A 87 -1.43 -15.62 9.41
N GLY A 88 -0.24 -16.21 9.55
CA GLY A 88 0.36 -17.07 8.54
C GLY A 88 0.71 -16.33 7.23
N VAL A 89 0.97 -15.02 7.29
CA VAL A 89 1.33 -14.21 6.12
C VAL A 89 2.84 -14.03 6.03
N LYS A 90 3.37 -13.95 4.80
CA LYS A 90 4.80 -13.75 4.60
C LYS A 90 5.19 -12.33 4.96
N ARG A 91 6.35 -12.16 5.60
CA ARG A 91 6.92 -10.84 5.88
C ARG A 91 8.31 -10.71 5.29
N TYR A 92 8.51 -9.65 4.53
CA TYR A 92 9.82 -9.22 4.04
C TYR A 92 10.19 -7.90 4.68
N PHE A 93 11.44 -7.80 5.11
CA PHE A 93 11.99 -6.58 5.69
C PHE A 93 13.29 -6.22 5.00
N CYS A 94 13.34 -5.01 4.44
CA CYS A 94 14.56 -4.45 3.89
C CYS A 94 14.62 -2.96 4.25
N TYR A 95 15.58 -2.58 5.09
CA TYR A 95 15.67 -1.22 5.58
C TYR A 95 16.08 -0.24 4.47
N LEU A 96 15.35 0.87 4.38
CA LEU A 96 15.74 2.02 3.57
C LEU A 96 15.73 3.29 4.44
N PRO A 97 16.66 4.24 4.24
CA PRO A 97 16.65 5.53 4.95
C PRO A 97 15.34 6.30 4.77
N GLY A 98 15.00 7.11 5.76
CA GLY A 98 13.66 7.71 5.90
C GLY A 98 13.21 8.59 4.73
N ASP A 99 14.16 9.18 4.01
CA ASP A 99 13.96 9.99 2.81
C ASP A 99 13.77 9.19 1.51
N GLY A 100 13.95 7.86 1.56
CA GLY A 100 13.79 6.99 0.40
C GLY A 100 14.99 6.98 -0.54
N VAL A 101 16.15 7.51 -0.09
CA VAL A 101 17.41 7.52 -0.85
C VAL A 101 18.42 6.61 -0.15
N GLY A 102 19.14 5.78 -0.91
CA GLY A 102 20.11 4.83 -0.34
C GLY A 102 20.50 3.75 -1.32
N SER A 103 20.85 2.56 -0.82
CA SER A 103 21.03 1.38 -1.69
C SER A 103 19.77 1.11 -2.52
N ASP A 104 19.95 0.56 -3.72
CA ASP A 104 18.85 0.12 -4.57
C ASP A 104 18.22 -1.18 -4.04
N ASP A 105 18.94 -1.96 -3.22
CA ASP A 105 18.52 -3.31 -2.79
C ASP A 105 17.11 -3.36 -2.18
N PRO A 106 16.68 -2.43 -1.30
CA PRO A 106 15.33 -2.48 -0.74
C PRO A 106 14.23 -2.31 -1.80
N TYR A 107 14.51 -1.58 -2.88
CA TYR A 107 13.59 -1.45 -4.00
C TYR A 107 13.66 -2.67 -4.92
N LEU A 108 14.86 -3.15 -5.26
CA LEU A 108 15.03 -4.34 -6.11
C LEU A 108 14.37 -5.57 -5.48
N ARG A 109 14.59 -5.79 -4.18
CA ARG A 109 13.95 -6.89 -3.44
C ARG A 109 12.43 -6.75 -3.36
N PHE A 110 11.91 -5.53 -3.28
CA PHE A 110 10.47 -5.31 -3.37
C PHE A 110 9.93 -5.72 -4.75
N LEU A 111 10.64 -5.33 -5.82
CA LEU A 111 10.25 -5.66 -7.19
C LEU A 111 10.29 -7.18 -7.44
N GLU A 112 11.29 -7.90 -6.91
CA GLU A 112 11.34 -9.36 -6.95
C GLU A 112 10.16 -10.01 -6.22
N VAL A 113 9.79 -9.48 -5.04
CA VAL A 113 8.67 -10.03 -4.24
C VAL A 113 7.33 -9.81 -4.94
N ILE A 114 7.10 -8.62 -5.51
CA ILE A 114 5.84 -8.30 -6.19
C ILE A 114 5.76 -8.92 -7.59
N GLU A 115 6.87 -9.33 -8.20
CA GLU A 115 6.85 -10.03 -9.49
C GLU A 115 6.23 -11.43 -9.39
N ASP A 116 6.37 -12.10 -8.25
CA ASP A 116 5.81 -13.43 -8.02
C ASP A 116 4.32 -13.34 -7.59
N PRO A 117 3.36 -13.80 -8.42
CA PRO A 117 1.93 -13.73 -8.10
C PRO A 117 1.52 -14.51 -6.85
N ARG A 118 2.35 -15.48 -6.40
CA ARG A 118 2.09 -16.24 -5.17
C ARG A 118 2.18 -15.38 -3.91
N ASN A 119 2.78 -14.20 -4.01
CA ASN A 119 2.87 -13.24 -2.92
C ASN A 119 1.68 -12.27 -2.89
N HIS A 120 0.83 -12.24 -3.93
CA HIS A 120 -0.28 -11.30 -4.04
C HIS A 120 -1.50 -11.72 -3.21
N PRO A 121 -2.15 -10.76 -2.53
CA PRO A 121 -1.84 -9.33 -2.51
C PRO A 121 -0.73 -8.93 -1.54
N VAL A 122 0.08 -7.94 -1.93
CA VAL A 122 1.20 -7.41 -1.14
C VAL A 122 0.85 -6.07 -0.51
N LEU A 123 1.18 -5.88 0.77
CA LEU A 123 1.15 -4.59 1.44
C LEU A 123 2.58 -4.04 1.60
N VAL A 124 2.92 -2.97 0.87
CA VAL A 124 4.19 -2.25 1.06
C VAL A 124 4.02 -1.05 1.98
N HIS A 125 4.90 -0.89 2.97
CA HIS A 125 4.84 0.27 3.86
C HIS A 125 6.20 0.74 4.36
N CYS A 126 6.20 1.96 4.92
CA CYS A 126 7.30 2.54 5.67
C CYS A 126 6.73 3.29 6.88
N SER A 127 7.50 4.11 7.59
CA SER A 127 6.95 4.82 8.77
C SER A 127 5.75 5.71 8.43
N ALA A 128 5.85 6.54 7.39
CA ALA A 128 4.79 7.49 7.00
C ALA A 128 3.92 7.02 5.84
N GLY A 129 4.38 6.03 5.06
CA GLY A 129 3.73 5.62 3.82
C GLY A 129 3.89 6.65 2.70
N VAL A 130 5.02 7.36 2.68
CA VAL A 130 5.22 8.54 1.82
C VAL A 130 6.50 8.42 1.00
N GLN A 131 7.67 8.54 1.63
CA GLN A 131 8.94 8.68 0.90
C GLN A 131 9.35 7.34 0.28
N ARG A 132 9.78 6.38 1.12
CA ARG A 132 10.18 5.02 0.73
C ARG A 132 9.07 4.25 0.00
N THR A 133 7.87 4.23 0.59
CA THR A 133 6.70 3.59 -0.03
C THR A 133 6.34 4.24 -1.36
N GLY A 134 6.48 5.56 -1.48
CA GLY A 134 6.25 6.28 -2.73
C GLY A 134 7.21 5.85 -3.81
N GLY A 135 8.50 5.73 -3.51
CA GLY A 135 9.50 5.26 -4.47
C GLY A 135 9.25 3.81 -4.92
N ALA A 136 8.89 2.93 -3.98
CA ALA A 136 8.56 1.54 -4.29
C ALA A 136 7.34 1.44 -5.23
N VAL A 137 6.28 2.20 -4.92
CA VAL A 137 5.06 2.25 -5.75
C VAL A 137 5.35 2.89 -7.12
N ALA A 138 6.16 3.95 -7.18
CA ALA A 138 6.53 4.57 -8.45
C ALA A 138 7.27 3.58 -9.36
N LEU A 139 8.24 2.82 -8.82
CA LEU A 139 8.91 1.76 -9.57
C LEU A 139 7.94 0.68 -10.06
N TYR A 140 6.98 0.29 -9.22
CA TYR A 140 5.94 -0.65 -9.62
C TYR A 140 5.11 -0.12 -10.80
N ARG A 141 4.62 1.13 -10.73
CA ARG A 141 3.88 1.77 -11.83
C ARG A 141 4.66 1.75 -13.14
N ILE A 142 5.94 2.10 -13.08
CA ILE A 142 6.82 2.19 -14.25
C ILE A 142 7.09 0.81 -14.88
N LEU A 143 7.37 -0.20 -14.05
CA LEU A 143 7.88 -1.50 -14.49
C LEU A 143 6.81 -2.56 -14.73
N PHE A 144 5.65 -2.45 -14.09
CA PHE A 144 4.57 -3.44 -14.17
C PHE A 144 3.31 -2.88 -14.82
N ASN A 145 2.97 -1.61 -14.58
CA ASN A 145 1.83 -0.97 -15.25
C ASN A 145 2.22 -0.21 -16.54
N GLY A 146 3.51 -0.14 -16.87
CA GLY A 146 4.00 0.52 -18.08
C GLY A 146 3.87 2.04 -18.07
N TRP A 147 3.74 2.66 -16.90
CA TRP A 147 3.60 4.12 -16.81
C TRP A 147 4.89 4.83 -17.23
N GLU A 148 4.75 6.05 -17.74
CA GLU A 148 5.86 6.98 -17.88
C GLU A 148 6.42 7.36 -16.50
N ALA A 149 7.75 7.51 -16.43
CA ALA A 149 8.42 7.76 -15.16
C ALA A 149 7.90 9.04 -14.49
N ASP A 150 7.69 10.10 -15.28
CA ASP A 150 7.21 11.39 -14.77
C ASP A 150 5.79 11.28 -14.20
N ALA A 151 4.88 10.55 -14.84
CA ALA A 151 3.54 10.32 -14.33
C ALA A 151 3.54 9.55 -12.99
N ALA A 152 4.40 8.55 -12.85
CA ALA A 152 4.56 7.82 -11.58
C ALA A 152 5.17 8.70 -10.48
N ILE A 153 6.08 9.62 -10.83
CA ILE A 153 6.68 10.59 -9.91
C ILE A 153 5.63 11.63 -9.47
N GLU A 154 4.78 12.10 -10.38
CA GLU A 154 3.67 13.01 -10.07
C GLU A 154 2.70 12.36 -9.06
N GLU A 155 2.25 11.12 -9.29
CA GLU A 155 1.41 10.37 -8.32
C GLU A 155 2.12 10.28 -6.96
N MET A 156 3.41 9.99 -6.96
CA MET A 156 4.22 9.92 -5.74
C MET A 156 4.21 11.25 -4.98
N ILE A 157 4.37 12.39 -5.66
CA ILE A 157 4.38 13.74 -5.08
C ILE A 157 2.98 14.12 -4.57
N ASP A 158 1.92 13.86 -5.33
CA ASP A 158 0.53 14.13 -4.94
C ASP A 158 0.11 13.36 -3.67
N LEU A 159 0.71 12.19 -3.47
CA LEU A 159 0.53 11.40 -2.25
C LEU A 159 1.35 11.92 -1.04
N GLY A 160 2.01 13.06 -1.21
CA GLY A 160 2.71 13.84 -0.21
C GLY A 160 4.21 13.56 -0.12
N ASN A 161 4.81 12.93 -1.14
CA ASN A 161 6.27 12.85 -1.23
C ASN A 161 6.86 14.26 -1.41
N LYS A 162 8.11 14.46 -0.97
CA LYS A 162 8.80 15.74 -1.03
C LYS A 162 9.38 16.02 -2.43
N GLY A 163 9.34 15.05 -3.35
CA GLY A 163 9.87 15.21 -4.70
C GLY A 163 11.37 15.50 -4.71
N ARG A 164 12.14 14.86 -3.82
CA ARG A 164 13.59 15.09 -3.77
C ARG A 164 14.24 14.61 -5.06
N GLN A 165 15.01 15.50 -5.68
CA GLN A 165 15.64 15.23 -6.96
C GLN A 165 16.52 13.97 -6.93
N THR A 166 17.28 13.75 -5.85
CA THR A 166 18.10 12.54 -5.67
C THR A 166 17.27 11.24 -5.62
N GLN A 167 16.08 11.28 -5.02
CA GLN A 167 15.17 10.13 -5.01
C GLN A 167 14.59 9.89 -6.41
N ILE A 168 14.19 10.96 -7.10
CA ILE A 168 13.65 10.90 -8.46
C ILE A 168 14.68 10.29 -9.42
N GLU A 169 15.92 10.77 -9.36
CA GLU A 169 17.03 10.25 -10.16
C GLU A 169 17.32 8.78 -9.85
N GLN A 170 17.29 8.38 -8.57
CA GLN A 170 17.44 6.98 -8.20
C GLN A 170 16.32 6.11 -8.81
N ILE A 171 15.05 6.54 -8.72
CA ILE A 171 13.91 5.81 -9.29
C ILE A 171 14.07 5.67 -10.80
N LYS A 172 14.34 6.78 -11.52
CA LYS A 172 14.53 6.78 -12.97
C LYS A 172 15.69 5.87 -13.38
N ARG A 173 16.82 5.95 -12.68
CA ARG A 173 17.99 5.09 -12.92
C ARG A 173 17.67 3.61 -12.74
N ILE A 174 17.00 3.23 -11.66
CA ILE A 174 16.61 1.83 -11.42
C ILE A 174 15.65 1.35 -12.51
N ALA A 175 14.63 2.14 -12.84
CA ALA A 175 13.64 1.82 -13.86
C ALA A 175 14.28 1.59 -15.23
N GLU A 176 15.14 2.51 -15.67
CA GLU A 176 15.82 2.43 -16.96
C GLU A 176 16.71 1.17 -17.02
N ARG A 177 17.52 0.94 -15.98
CA ARG A 177 18.37 -0.26 -15.89
C ARG A 177 17.57 -1.56 -16.06
N LEU A 178 16.42 -1.66 -15.40
CA LEU A 178 15.61 -2.88 -15.41
C LEU A 178 14.76 -3.03 -16.69
N ARG A 179 14.32 -1.93 -17.31
CA ARG A 179 13.67 -1.97 -18.62
C ARG A 179 14.64 -2.52 -19.66
N THR A 180 15.84 -1.96 -19.72
CA THR A 180 16.87 -2.42 -20.66
C THR A 180 17.23 -3.88 -20.44
N SER A 181 17.39 -4.32 -19.19
CA SER A 181 17.69 -5.74 -18.93
C SER A 181 16.54 -6.67 -19.36
N ARG A 182 15.27 -6.28 -19.13
CA ARG A 182 14.13 -7.08 -19.59
C ARG A 182 14.03 -7.14 -21.11
N LEU A 183 14.30 -6.04 -21.81
CA LEU A 183 14.30 -6.00 -23.27
C LEU A 183 15.36 -6.93 -23.87
N VAL A 184 16.59 -6.92 -23.33
CA VAL A 184 17.65 -7.83 -23.78
C VAL A 184 17.27 -9.30 -23.57
N HIS A 185 16.70 -9.65 -22.42
CA HIS A 185 16.28 -11.04 -22.15
C HIS A 185 15.08 -11.51 -22.97
N GLN A 186 14.25 -10.59 -23.47
CA GLN A 186 13.12 -10.94 -24.33
C GLN A 186 13.58 -11.20 -25.79
N ASP A 187 14.64 -10.53 -26.24
CA ASP A 187 15.26 -10.70 -27.57
C ASP A 187 16.12 -11.98 -27.66
N ASP A 188 16.67 -12.46 -26.53
CA ASP A 188 17.44 -13.71 -26.45
C ASP A 188 16.59 -14.99 -26.29
N SER A 189 15.26 -14.88 -26.35
CA SER A 189 14.40 -16.07 -26.24
C SER A 189 14.35 -16.82 -27.59
N PRO A 190 14.80 -18.09 -27.66
CA PRO A 190 14.79 -18.83 -28.91
C PRO A 190 13.35 -18.94 -29.40
N GLU A 191 13.13 -18.57 -30.65
CA GLU A 191 11.87 -18.78 -31.38
C GLU A 191 11.35 -20.16 -31.03
N ARG A 192 10.16 -20.21 -30.41
CA ARG A 192 9.52 -21.49 -30.11
C ARG A 192 9.30 -22.18 -31.44
N GLU A 193 10.09 -23.24 -31.67
CA GLU A 193 9.85 -24.20 -32.74
C GLU A 193 8.37 -24.60 -32.69
N THR A 194 7.69 -24.24 -33.78
CA THR A 194 6.34 -24.62 -34.07
C THR A 194 6.33 -26.12 -34.33
N TYR A 195 5.57 -26.87 -33.53
CA TYR A 195 5.10 -28.21 -33.89
C TYR A 195 3.67 -28.41 -33.40
#